data_AF-A0A1F8VEQ4-F1
#
_entry.id   AF-A0A1F8VEQ4-F1
#
_cell.length_a   1.000
_cell.length_b   1.000
_cell.length_c   1.000
_cell.angle_alpha   90.00
_cell.angle_beta   90.00
_cell.angle_gamma   90.00
#
_symmetry.space_group_name_H-M   'P 1'
#
loop_
_entity.id
_entity.type
_entity.pdbx_description
1 polymer ?
#
loop_
_entity_poly.entity_id
_entity_poly.type
_entity_poly.pdbx_seq_one_letter_code
_entity_poly.pdbx_strand_id
1 'polypeptide(L)'
;MANTLLLMVGILALILSETAIASLVVIGSPEIQVDHLTQHQVENIYLGKPAALSTQEQLQPFDQSDDSSAYQQFYQSLLGWSPDQVSSYWSSLVFQGEGNPPPKVSDDMAAIAAVERTPQSIAYVDSQDLENTEGQVKVLYQFGPLNHFPVTASSHTTVPPMVNAGAAQEVAAINASLAAYSVGNHTPASLPTFQSDTSLPSNLSQLQYPNSATSGANLWPIIVSHFALNDYSDLPAVRYQILAFLSNKKILNQILRNAVPYIYYVYQQTEERHMPAEFALLPMLESGYDPFAYSSAGASGLWQLMPGTASSFGLEIDWWYDARRDTLVSTQAALNYMCNLHDAFHDWLLAAAAYDAGIGVVQDAQQNNANIGQGTDFWDLPLPDETKAYVPKLLALAAIVKDPARYGVILPYVPNKSYFTAVHVNSQIDMAEAASLSGVPQKVIRHLNSSLRRWATTPGEVHTWIIPNEYSAQFGNNLEKLQGQEHTSWEYHQVQGSETLQSIAHNYHTTVSLLMHVNGLTSDVLNPDTGLLVPLRLHRTYGGTLALPATTTTLPIISKPVVATGNNTDSLKRLIDKIYFSRSSS
;
A
#
# COMPACT_ATOMS: atom_id res chain seq x y z
N MET A 1 68.83 56.72 -16.15
CA MET A 1 67.43 56.90 -16.63
C MET A 1 66.74 55.55 -16.43
N ALA A 2 66.23 55.23 -15.24
CA ALA A 2 64.92 55.62 -14.72
C ALA A 2 63.76 55.09 -15.60
N ASN A 3 63.25 53.89 -15.29
CA ASN A 3 62.04 53.71 -14.48
C ASN A 3 61.95 52.22 -14.04
N THR A 4 62.06 51.82 -12.75
CA THR A 4 61.04 51.80 -11.66
C THR A 4 59.67 51.23 -12.11
N LEU A 5 58.93 50.38 -11.38
CA LEU A 5 58.99 49.72 -10.08
C LEU A 5 57.65 48.95 -9.95
N LEU A 6 57.64 47.67 -9.56
CA LEU A 6 56.65 46.98 -8.69
C LEU A 6 56.93 45.46 -8.78
N LEU A 7 57.76 44.92 -7.89
CA LEU A 7 57.39 44.15 -6.68
C LEU A 7 56.67 42.84 -7.01
N MET A 8 57.34 41.67 -6.87
CA MET A 8 57.38 40.86 -5.62
C MET A 8 55.97 40.67 -5.04
N VAL A 9 55.40 39.46 -4.97
CA VAL A 9 55.87 38.30 -4.21
C VAL A 9 55.25 37.04 -4.83
N GLY A 10 56.06 36.18 -5.40
CA GLY A 10 55.72 34.76 -5.59
C GLY A 10 56.39 33.98 -4.46
N ILE A 11 55.64 33.06 -3.83
CA ILE A 11 55.96 32.28 -2.63
C ILE A 11 55.39 32.90 -1.35
N LEU A 12 54.14 32.55 -1.00
CA LEU A 12 53.74 31.83 0.21
C LEU A 12 52.20 31.94 0.39
N ALA A 13 51.44 30.91 -0.02
CA ALA A 13 50.10 30.64 0.50
C ALA A 13 49.65 29.25 0.03
N LEU A 14 50.06 28.20 0.74
CA LEU A 14 49.18 27.05 0.92
C LEU A 14 47.97 27.61 1.68
N ILE A 15 46.91 27.95 0.95
CA ILE A 15 45.61 28.19 1.55
C ILE A 15 45.09 26.81 1.92
N LEU A 16 45.22 26.45 3.20
CA LEU A 16 44.30 25.51 3.84
C LEU A 16 42.91 26.09 3.60
N SER A 17 42.18 25.51 2.65
CA SER A 17 40.75 25.70 2.58
C SER A 17 40.15 25.06 3.82
N GLU A 18 39.97 25.85 4.87
CA GLU A 18 39.00 25.52 5.93
C GLU A 18 37.65 25.38 5.24
N THR A 19 37.20 24.14 5.08
CA THR A 19 35.81 23.85 4.74
C THR A 19 34.98 24.40 5.89
N ALA A 20 34.25 25.50 5.67
CA ALA A 20 33.25 25.97 6.61
C ALA A 20 32.26 24.81 6.83
N ILE A 21 32.27 24.23 8.03
CA ILE A 21 31.28 23.23 8.42
C ILE A 21 29.99 24.01 8.64
N ALA A 22 28.97 23.73 7.82
CA ALA A 22 27.61 24.20 8.07
C ALA A 22 27.19 23.79 9.48
N SER A 23 26.97 24.76 10.37
CA SER A 23 26.53 24.50 11.74
C SER A 23 25.02 24.52 11.80
N LEU A 24 24.40 23.36 11.85
CA LEU A 24 22.95 23.25 12.02
C LEU A 24 22.53 23.84 13.38
N VAL A 25 21.35 24.44 13.44
CA VAL A 25 20.76 25.02 14.64
C VAL A 25 19.29 24.66 14.75
N VAL A 26 18.80 24.47 15.98
CA VAL A 26 17.38 24.31 16.28
C VAL A 26 16.83 25.67 16.66
N ILE A 27 15.85 26.14 15.90
CA ILE A 27 15.11 27.37 16.15
C ILE A 27 13.75 27.06 16.76
N GLY A 28 13.21 28.04 17.48
CA GLY A 28 11.87 27.98 18.04
C GLY A 28 11.17 29.32 17.99
N SER A 29 9.85 29.30 18.17
CA SER A 29 9.04 30.51 18.12
C SER A 29 9.41 31.45 19.29
N PRO A 30 9.32 32.78 19.13
CA PRO A 30 9.77 33.74 20.15
C PRO A 30 9.06 33.62 21.49
N GLU A 31 7.88 33.02 21.54
CA GLU A 31 7.08 32.85 22.75
C GLU A 31 7.54 31.68 23.64
N ILE A 32 8.46 30.83 23.17
CA ILE A 32 9.00 29.71 23.95
C ILE A 32 9.77 30.23 25.15
N GLN A 33 9.33 29.84 26.35
CA GLN A 33 9.91 30.32 27.60
C GLN A 33 11.28 29.72 27.90
N VAL A 34 11.58 28.53 27.35
CA VAL A 34 12.88 27.90 27.52
C VAL A 34 13.94 28.65 26.71
N ASP A 35 15.06 28.98 27.36
CA ASP A 35 16.18 29.68 26.72
C ASP A 35 17.11 28.77 25.92
N HIS A 36 17.24 27.51 26.34
CA HIS A 36 18.11 26.54 25.68
C HIS A 36 17.58 25.12 25.90
N LEU A 37 17.65 24.28 24.87
CA LEU A 37 17.40 22.85 24.95
C LEU A 37 18.72 22.09 25.10
N THR A 38 18.69 20.95 25.77
CA THR A 38 19.78 19.97 25.74
C THR A 38 19.60 19.06 24.52
N GLN A 39 20.69 18.42 24.07
CA GLN A 39 20.63 17.45 22.97
C GLN A 39 19.56 16.38 23.21
N HIS A 40 19.53 15.79 24.41
CA HIS A 40 18.54 14.78 24.80
C HIS A 40 17.09 15.31 24.78
N GLN A 41 16.85 16.59 25.06
CA GLN A 41 15.51 17.18 24.91
C GLN A 41 15.12 17.33 23.44
N VAL A 42 16.06 17.75 22.58
CA VAL A 42 15.84 17.81 21.12
C VAL A 42 15.55 16.40 20.57
N GLU A 43 16.34 15.40 20.98
CA GLU A 43 16.12 13.99 20.64
C GLU A 43 14.70 13.53 20.99
N ASN A 44 14.26 13.76 22.23
CA ASN A 44 12.94 13.32 22.66
C ASN A 44 11.82 14.02 21.87
N ILE A 45 11.91 15.32 21.64
CA ILE A 45 10.89 16.07 20.89
C ILE A 45 10.78 15.53 19.46
N TYR A 46 11.90 15.36 18.76
CA TYR A 46 11.94 14.87 17.36
C TYR A 46 11.75 13.36 17.20
N LEU A 47 11.60 12.63 18.30
CA LEU A 47 11.18 11.22 18.33
C LEU A 47 9.76 11.05 18.91
N GLY A 48 9.03 12.13 19.18
CA GLY A 48 7.67 12.06 19.74
C GLY A 48 7.60 11.54 21.17
N LYS A 49 8.73 11.58 21.90
CA LYS A 49 8.84 11.14 23.29
C LYS A 49 8.63 12.33 24.24
N PRO A 50 8.20 12.07 25.49
CA PRO A 50 8.15 13.13 26.50
C PRO A 50 9.52 13.77 26.72
N ALA A 51 9.61 15.09 26.51
CA ALA A 51 10.78 15.89 26.84
C ALA A 51 10.51 16.64 28.15
N ALA A 52 11.30 16.36 29.19
CA ALA A 52 11.20 17.08 30.46
C ALA A 52 11.75 18.50 30.27
N LEU A 53 10.87 19.46 30.01
CA LEU A 53 11.20 20.88 29.96
C LEU A 53 11.08 21.49 31.36
N SER A 54 11.85 22.55 31.63
CA SER A 54 11.76 23.30 32.91
C SER A 54 10.40 23.97 33.10
N THR A 55 9.69 24.17 31.99
CA THR A 55 8.31 24.65 31.87
C THR A 55 7.41 23.46 31.52
N GLN A 56 6.12 23.48 31.87
CA GLN A 56 5.14 22.46 31.43
C GLN A 56 4.74 22.64 29.95
N GLU A 57 5.62 23.20 29.12
CA GLU A 57 5.37 23.45 27.70
C GLU A 57 5.50 22.14 26.90
N GLN A 58 4.72 22.05 25.82
CA GLN A 58 4.86 20.98 24.84
C GLN A 58 5.24 21.64 23.51
N LEU A 59 6.41 21.28 22.98
CA LEU A 59 6.92 21.87 21.75
C LEU A 59 6.50 21.04 20.54
N GLN A 60 6.04 21.70 19.48
CA GLN A 60 5.68 21.08 18.22
C GLN A 60 6.88 21.09 17.26
N PRO A 61 7.51 19.95 16.94
CA PRO A 61 8.57 19.91 15.95
C PRO A 61 8.02 19.99 14.52
N PHE A 62 8.77 20.65 13.64
CA PHE A 62 8.67 20.53 12.19
C PHE A 62 9.93 19.87 11.66
N ASP A 63 9.77 18.91 10.77
CA ASP A 63 10.86 18.27 10.06
C ASP A 63 11.07 18.89 8.68
N GLN A 64 12.23 18.68 8.08
CA GLN A 64 12.42 18.97 6.66
C GLN A 64 12.14 17.73 5.79
N SER A 65 12.12 17.93 4.47
CA SER A 65 11.96 16.86 3.50
C SER A 65 13.11 15.84 3.60
N ASP A 66 12.83 14.56 3.36
CA ASP A 66 13.80 13.45 3.50
C ASP A 66 15.04 13.60 2.60
N ASP A 67 14.89 14.33 1.49
CA ASP A 67 15.94 14.61 0.51
C ASP A 67 16.74 15.88 0.81
N SER A 68 16.37 16.64 1.85
CA SER A 68 17.13 17.84 2.25
C SER A 68 18.44 17.47 2.94
N SER A 69 19.51 18.21 2.63
CA SER A 69 20.80 18.04 3.30
C SER A 69 20.71 18.33 4.80
N ALA A 70 19.85 19.27 5.20
CA ALA A 70 19.59 19.60 6.59
C ALA A 70 18.98 18.42 7.35
N TYR A 71 18.01 17.70 6.76
CA TYR A 71 17.40 16.51 7.37
C TYR A 71 18.42 15.42 7.68
N GLN A 72 19.25 15.06 6.69
CA GLN A 72 20.29 14.07 6.88
C GLN A 72 21.30 14.50 7.94
N GLN A 73 21.79 15.75 7.87
CA GLN A 73 22.76 16.27 8.82
C GLN A 73 22.20 16.35 10.24
N PHE A 74 20.94 16.75 10.40
CA PHE A 74 20.27 16.84 11.69
C PHE A 74 20.22 15.49 12.39
N TYR A 75 19.65 14.47 11.75
CA TYR A 75 19.49 13.15 12.39
C TYR A 75 20.81 12.40 12.54
N GLN A 76 21.77 12.60 11.63
CA GLN A 76 23.12 12.07 11.78
C GLN A 76 23.85 12.71 12.97
N SER A 77 23.68 14.01 13.19
CA SER A 77 24.32 14.73 14.29
C SER A 77 23.62 14.51 15.62
N LEU A 78 22.29 14.35 15.60
CA LEU A 78 21.45 14.20 16.79
C LEU A 78 21.46 12.76 17.32
N LEU A 79 21.27 11.77 16.44
CA LEU A 79 21.06 10.36 16.82
C LEU A 79 22.14 9.42 16.28
N GLY A 80 22.97 9.88 15.35
CA GLY A 80 23.82 9.00 14.55
C GLY A 80 23.03 8.17 13.53
N TRP A 81 21.77 8.53 13.25
CA TRP A 81 20.86 7.78 12.39
C TRP A 81 20.87 8.33 10.97
N SER A 82 20.74 7.43 10.01
CA SER A 82 20.42 7.76 8.62
C SER A 82 18.94 8.13 8.46
N PRO A 83 18.56 8.86 7.39
CA PRO A 83 17.16 9.13 7.05
C PRO A 83 16.27 7.88 7.06
N ASP A 84 16.78 6.76 6.54
CA ASP A 84 16.06 5.49 6.48
C ASP A 84 15.74 4.96 7.88
N GLN A 85 16.69 5.03 8.84
CA GLN A 85 16.46 4.61 10.22
C GLN A 85 15.40 5.46 10.94
N VAL A 86 15.36 6.76 10.65
CA VAL A 86 14.35 7.69 11.18
C VAL A 86 12.97 7.37 10.59
N SER A 87 12.91 7.11 9.28
CA SER A 87 11.68 6.70 8.61
C SER A 87 11.15 5.36 9.14
N SER A 88 12.02 4.37 9.34
CA SER A 88 11.64 3.07 9.93
C SER A 88 11.15 3.22 11.37
N TYR A 89 11.78 4.07 12.18
CA TYR A 89 11.32 4.40 13.52
C TYR A 89 9.89 4.96 13.52
N TRP A 90 9.63 6.02 12.74
CA TRP A 90 8.31 6.64 12.70
C TRP A 90 7.25 5.76 12.06
N SER A 91 7.62 4.98 11.03
CA SER A 91 6.75 3.98 10.43
C SER A 91 6.28 2.95 11.47
N SER A 92 7.16 2.56 12.39
CA SER A 92 6.81 1.63 13.47
C SER A 92 5.81 2.22 14.48
N LEU A 93 5.97 3.49 14.87
CA LEU A 93 5.07 4.17 15.81
C LEU A 93 3.70 4.45 15.20
N VAL A 94 3.66 4.90 13.94
CA VAL A 94 2.41 5.12 13.19
C VAL A 94 1.64 3.81 13.06
N PHE A 95 2.34 2.71 12.78
CA PHE A 95 1.73 1.40 12.66
C PHE A 95 1.13 0.89 13.99
N GLN A 96 1.81 1.18 15.11
CA GLN A 96 1.33 0.83 16.46
C GLN A 96 0.23 1.78 16.97
N GLY A 97 -0.03 2.89 16.26
CA GLY A 97 -0.95 3.94 16.72
C GLY A 97 -0.40 4.77 17.88
N GLU A 98 0.92 4.71 18.10
CA GLU A 98 1.60 5.30 19.26
C GLU A 98 2.20 6.69 18.98
N GLY A 99 2.18 7.16 17.74
CA GLY A 99 2.66 8.50 17.40
C GLY A 99 2.60 8.81 15.92
N ASN A 100 2.85 10.08 15.59
CA ASN A 100 3.01 10.56 14.21
C ASN A 100 4.35 11.29 14.07
N PRO A 101 5.05 11.15 12.93
CA PRO A 101 6.25 11.93 12.67
C PRO A 101 5.96 13.44 12.68
N PRO A 102 6.97 14.28 12.93
CA PRO A 102 6.83 15.72 12.82
C PRO A 102 6.36 16.11 11.41
N PRO A 103 5.46 17.09 11.26
CA PRO A 103 5.05 17.58 9.96
C PRO A 103 6.25 18.08 9.15
N LYS A 104 6.31 17.74 7.86
CA LYS A 104 7.43 18.09 6.99
C LYS A 104 7.24 19.43 6.28
N VAL A 105 8.33 20.17 6.15
CA VAL A 105 8.47 21.39 5.33
C VAL A 105 9.53 21.19 4.25
N SER A 106 9.53 22.01 3.20
CA SER A 106 10.35 21.77 2.01
C SER A 106 11.83 22.06 2.19
N ASP A 107 12.18 23.05 3.01
CA ASP A 107 13.51 23.64 3.12
C ASP A 107 13.62 24.54 4.37
N ASP A 108 14.80 25.09 4.61
CA ASP A 108 15.13 25.97 5.74
C ASP A 108 14.23 27.22 5.81
N MET A 109 13.93 27.84 4.67
CA MET A 109 13.03 29.01 4.63
C MET A 109 11.60 28.63 5.00
N ALA A 110 11.12 27.47 4.56
CA ALA A 110 9.82 26.93 4.95
C ALA A 110 9.79 26.52 6.43
N ALA A 111 10.91 26.05 6.99
CA ALA A 111 11.06 25.74 8.41
C ALA A 111 10.97 26.99 9.28
N ILE A 112 11.72 28.05 8.94
CA ILE A 112 11.64 29.36 9.59
C ILE A 112 10.19 29.89 9.54
N ALA A 113 9.59 29.88 8.36
CA ALA A 113 8.23 30.37 8.18
C ALA A 113 7.15 29.53 8.91
N ALA A 114 7.40 28.23 9.13
CA ALA A 114 6.53 27.38 9.93
C ALA A 114 6.62 27.73 11.41
N VAL A 115 7.84 27.99 11.89
CA VAL A 115 8.11 28.39 13.28
C VAL A 115 7.52 29.75 13.62
N GLU A 116 7.67 30.74 12.72
CA GLU A 116 7.10 32.08 12.90
C GLU A 116 5.58 32.10 13.00
N ARG A 117 4.90 31.19 12.28
CA ARG A 117 3.43 31.15 12.22
C ARG A 117 2.80 30.28 13.29
N THR A 118 3.60 29.45 13.96
CA THR A 118 3.09 28.42 14.88
C THR A 118 3.70 28.64 16.27
N PRO A 119 2.93 29.17 17.23
CA PRO A 119 3.42 29.31 18.61
C PRO A 119 3.85 27.96 19.20
N GLN A 120 4.86 27.97 20.07
CA GLN A 120 5.42 26.78 20.72
C GLN A 120 5.95 25.73 19.73
N SER A 121 6.37 26.14 18.54
CA SER A 121 6.96 25.22 17.57
C SER A 121 8.47 25.38 17.47
N ILE A 122 9.12 24.31 17.03
CA ILE A 122 10.55 24.27 16.77
C ILE A 122 10.83 23.64 15.40
N ALA A 123 11.91 24.04 14.77
CA ALA A 123 12.45 23.45 13.55
C ALA A 123 13.98 23.48 13.60
N TYR A 124 14.65 22.85 12.63
CA TYR A 124 16.08 22.98 12.46
C TYR A 124 16.42 23.52 11.07
N VAL A 125 17.49 24.31 11.00
CA VAL A 125 17.98 24.98 9.79
C VAL A 125 19.50 25.12 9.83
N ASP A 126 20.12 25.41 8.69
CA ASP A 126 21.50 25.89 8.61
C ASP A 126 21.59 27.26 9.29
N SER A 127 22.60 27.45 10.14
CA SER A 127 22.90 28.74 10.77
C SER A 127 23.07 29.90 9.80
N GLN A 128 23.50 29.65 8.56
CA GLN A 128 23.68 30.70 7.53
C GLN A 128 22.35 31.29 7.08
N ASP A 129 21.26 30.51 7.10
CA ASP A 129 19.94 30.97 6.67
C ASP A 129 19.23 31.82 7.74
N LEU A 130 19.80 31.92 8.94
CA LEU A 130 19.33 32.81 10.01
C LEU A 130 19.79 34.25 9.86
N GLU A 131 20.61 34.53 8.84
CA GLU A 131 21.15 35.86 8.62
C GLU A 131 20.03 36.93 8.61
N ASN A 132 18.79 36.63 8.22
CA ASN A 132 17.69 37.61 8.12
C ASN A 132 16.61 37.63 9.21
N THR A 133 16.71 36.79 10.24
CA THR A 133 15.55 36.44 11.08
C THR A 133 15.57 37.08 12.47
N GLU A 134 16.31 38.19 12.66
CA GLU A 134 16.46 38.84 13.98
C GLU A 134 15.08 39.20 14.59
N GLY A 135 14.77 38.58 15.73
CA GLY A 135 13.52 38.78 16.47
C GLY A 135 12.32 37.97 15.97
N GLN A 136 12.44 37.21 14.88
CA GLN A 136 11.37 36.39 14.31
C GLN A 136 11.41 34.94 14.84
N VAL A 137 12.60 34.45 15.16
CA VAL A 137 12.82 33.12 15.75
C VAL A 137 13.92 33.19 16.82
N LYS A 138 13.91 32.24 17.76
CA LYS A 138 14.90 32.09 18.83
C LYS A 138 15.73 30.83 18.59
N VAL A 139 17.06 30.91 18.68
CA VAL A 139 17.92 29.72 18.65
C VAL A 139 17.85 29.04 20.02
N LEU A 140 17.44 27.77 20.02
CA LEU A 140 17.26 26.96 21.23
C LEU A 140 18.36 25.90 21.41
N TYR A 141 19.03 25.50 20.33
CA TYR A 141 20.15 24.56 20.38
C TYR A 141 21.06 24.75 19.16
N GLN A 142 22.36 24.59 19.32
CA GLN A 142 23.34 24.69 18.24
C GLN A 142 24.30 23.50 18.27
N PHE A 143 24.60 22.95 17.10
CA PHE A 143 25.59 21.91 16.94
C PHE A 143 26.98 22.56 16.71
N GLY A 144 27.88 22.51 17.71
CA GLY A 144 29.26 23.02 17.62
C GLY A 144 29.50 24.44 18.20
N PRO A 145 30.75 24.96 18.20
CA PRO A 145 31.11 26.21 18.86
C PRO A 145 30.74 27.50 18.08
N LEU A 146 30.19 28.47 18.80
CA LEU A 146 29.55 29.74 18.37
C LEU A 146 30.46 30.74 17.64
N ASN A 147 29.98 31.35 16.53
CA ASN A 147 30.38 32.67 16.02
C ASN A 147 29.22 33.33 15.20
N HIS A 148 29.20 34.67 15.12
CA HIS A 148 28.03 35.57 14.96
C HIS A 148 27.91 36.31 13.58
N PHE A 149 26.65 36.64 13.16
CA PHE A 149 26.11 37.71 12.24
C PHE A 149 26.27 37.58 10.68
N PRO A 150 25.57 38.39 9.80
CA PRO A 150 24.12 38.70 9.58
C PRO A 150 23.67 38.91 8.07
N VAL A 151 22.34 39.00 7.78
CA VAL A 151 21.66 39.95 6.85
C VAL A 151 21.56 39.80 5.28
N THR A 152 20.48 39.30 4.62
CA THR A 152 19.70 39.87 3.42
C THR A 152 18.95 38.88 2.46
N ALA A 153 17.91 39.35 1.73
CA ALA A 153 16.58 38.71 1.58
C ALA A 153 15.94 38.58 0.15
N SER A 154 14.89 37.74 0.03
CA SER A 154 13.59 37.85 -0.73
C SER A 154 13.42 37.56 -2.27
N SER A 155 12.49 36.64 -2.65
CA SER A 155 11.10 36.87 -3.19
C SER A 155 10.52 35.96 -4.34
N HIS A 156 9.19 35.77 -4.25
CA HIS A 156 8.13 34.96 -4.96
C HIS A 156 7.94 35.07 -6.51
N THR A 157 7.13 34.27 -7.26
CA THR A 157 5.63 34.17 -7.30
C THR A 157 5.06 33.15 -8.35
N THR A 158 3.76 32.79 -8.25
CA THR A 158 2.85 31.80 -8.92
C THR A 158 2.10 32.26 -10.22
N VAL A 159 1.27 31.41 -10.91
CA VAL A 159 -0.24 31.40 -11.14
C VAL A 159 -0.71 30.38 -12.30
N PRO A 160 -2.00 30.21 -12.82
CA PRO A 160 -2.93 29.02 -12.74
C PRO A 160 -3.55 28.45 -14.12
N PRO A 161 -4.66 27.62 -14.15
CA PRO A 161 -5.09 26.74 -15.30
C PRO A 161 -6.51 27.00 -15.97
N MET A 162 -6.98 26.11 -16.89
CA MET A 162 -8.33 26.09 -17.55
C MET A 162 -8.89 24.69 -17.96
N VAL A 163 -10.22 24.63 -18.26
CA VAL A 163 -11.20 23.49 -18.35
C VAL A 163 -11.84 23.36 -19.76
N ASN A 164 -12.47 22.22 -20.17
CA ASN A 164 -13.72 22.23 -20.98
C ASN A 164 -14.59 20.93 -21.01
N ALA A 165 -15.87 21.05 -21.42
CA ALA A 165 -16.99 20.10 -21.29
C ALA A 165 -17.69 19.69 -22.63
N GLY A 166 -18.42 18.55 -22.64
CA GLY A 166 -19.42 18.20 -23.67
C GLY A 166 -19.92 16.74 -23.69
N ALA A 167 -21.06 16.44 -23.02
CA ALA A 167 -21.90 15.24 -23.26
C ALA A 167 -23.21 15.33 -22.45
N ALA A 168 -24.32 15.80 -23.05
CA ALA A 168 -25.59 16.00 -22.33
C ALA A 168 -26.89 15.61 -23.08
N GLN A 169 -26.83 15.04 -24.29
CA GLN A 169 -28.04 14.80 -25.09
C GLN A 169 -28.54 13.35 -25.18
N GLU A 170 -27.78 12.34 -24.76
CA GLU A 170 -28.23 10.93 -24.77
C GLU A 170 -28.78 10.42 -23.41
N VAL A 171 -28.54 11.15 -22.33
CA VAL A 171 -29.01 10.78 -20.97
C VAL A 171 -30.55 10.84 -20.85
N ALA A 172 -31.21 11.63 -21.69
CA ALA A 172 -32.67 11.82 -21.63
C ALA A 172 -33.47 10.60 -22.14
N ALA A 173 -32.96 9.87 -23.14
CA ALA A 173 -33.63 8.68 -23.68
C ALA A 173 -33.56 7.49 -22.70
N ILE A 174 -32.49 7.43 -21.90
CA ILE A 174 -32.24 6.39 -20.88
C ILE A 174 -33.19 6.55 -19.68
N ASN A 175 -33.50 7.80 -19.30
CA ASN A 175 -34.44 8.09 -18.21
C ASN A 175 -35.89 7.66 -18.50
N ALA A 176 -36.29 7.60 -19.78
CA ALA A 176 -37.62 7.12 -20.16
C ALA A 176 -37.78 5.60 -19.99
N SER A 177 -36.70 4.82 -20.13
CA SER A 177 -36.71 3.37 -19.88
C SER A 177 -36.72 3.02 -18.38
N LEU A 178 -36.17 3.88 -17.52
CA LEU A 178 -36.20 3.74 -16.06
C LEU A 178 -37.63 3.85 -15.48
N ALA A 179 -38.48 4.69 -16.07
CA ALA A 179 -39.87 4.86 -15.63
C ALA A 179 -40.76 3.64 -15.96
N ALA A 180 -40.43 2.88 -17.00
CA ALA A 180 -41.21 1.72 -17.43
C ALA A 180 -40.90 0.44 -16.62
N TYR A 181 -39.74 0.38 -15.93
CA TYR A 181 -39.31 -0.80 -15.17
C TYR A 181 -39.54 -0.67 -13.64
N SER A 182 -39.95 0.50 -13.14
CA SER A 182 -40.21 0.77 -11.71
C SER A 182 -41.56 0.22 -11.19
N VAL A 183 -42.23 -0.66 -11.93
CA VAL A 183 -43.52 -1.25 -11.52
C VAL A 183 -43.35 -2.46 -10.57
N GLY A 184 -42.12 -2.88 -10.26
CA GLY A 184 -41.82 -3.85 -9.21
C GLY A 184 -40.98 -3.23 -8.11
N ASN A 185 -41.36 -3.40 -6.84
CA ASN A 185 -40.67 -2.95 -5.63
C ASN A 185 -39.27 -3.59 -5.43
N HIS A 186 -38.35 -3.43 -6.37
CA HIS A 186 -36.96 -3.86 -6.22
C HIS A 186 -36.05 -2.64 -6.13
N THR A 187 -35.62 -2.32 -4.90
CA THR A 187 -34.50 -1.43 -4.62
C THR A 187 -33.25 -1.96 -5.33
N PRO A 188 -32.34 -1.10 -5.82
CA PRO A 188 -31.09 -1.56 -6.37
C PRO A 188 -30.32 -2.44 -5.40
N ALA A 189 -29.99 -3.66 -5.84
CA ALA A 189 -28.91 -4.41 -5.23
C ALA A 189 -27.69 -3.49 -5.22
N SER A 190 -27.14 -3.25 -4.02
CA SER A 190 -26.07 -2.28 -3.87
C SER A 190 -24.89 -2.71 -4.73
N LEU A 191 -24.33 -1.77 -5.51
CA LEU A 191 -22.98 -1.93 -6.03
C LEU A 191 -22.05 -2.23 -4.85
N PRO A 192 -21.00 -3.05 -5.04
CA PRO A 192 -20.09 -3.36 -3.94
C PRO A 192 -19.61 -2.05 -3.30
N THR A 193 -19.95 -1.89 -2.02
CA THR A 193 -19.45 -0.81 -1.17
C THR A 193 -18.10 -1.25 -0.62
N PHE A 194 -17.03 -0.81 -1.25
CA PHE A 194 -15.69 -1.06 -0.74
C PHE A 194 -15.44 -0.13 0.46
N GLN A 195 -15.15 -0.71 1.63
CA GLN A 195 -14.52 0.03 2.72
C GLN A 195 -13.08 0.30 2.31
N SER A 196 -12.87 1.31 1.46
CA SER A 196 -11.54 1.82 1.16
C SER A 196 -10.98 2.46 2.43
N ASP A 197 -9.73 2.14 2.78
CA ASP A 197 -8.97 2.93 3.73
C ASP A 197 -8.87 4.36 3.19
N THR A 198 -9.60 5.29 3.81
CA THR A 198 -9.67 6.70 3.41
C THR A 198 -8.36 7.46 3.64
N SER A 199 -7.36 6.81 4.25
CA SER A 199 -5.99 7.33 4.37
C SER A 199 -5.20 7.25 3.06
N LEU A 200 -5.66 6.50 2.06
CA LEU A 200 -5.11 6.55 0.72
C LEU A 200 -5.72 7.76 0.00
N PRO A 201 -4.94 8.81 -0.35
CA PRO A 201 -5.48 9.94 -1.08
C PRO A 201 -6.16 9.45 -2.35
N SER A 202 -7.31 10.07 -2.65
CA SER A 202 -8.12 9.98 -3.88
C SER A 202 -7.33 10.19 -5.19
N ASN A 203 -6.01 10.34 -5.08
CA ASN A 203 -5.06 10.71 -6.10
C ASN A 203 -3.98 9.62 -6.24
N LEU A 204 -4.39 8.39 -6.55
CA LEU A 204 -3.48 7.50 -7.31
C LEU A 204 -3.09 8.16 -8.65
N SER A 205 -3.85 9.15 -9.13
CA SER A 205 -3.48 10.04 -10.24
C SER A 205 -2.29 10.98 -9.98
N GLN A 206 -1.75 11.05 -8.75
CA GLN A 206 -0.46 11.72 -8.45
C GLN A 206 0.72 10.76 -8.35
N LEU A 207 0.49 9.44 -8.29
CA LEU A 207 1.54 8.52 -8.68
C LEU A 207 1.76 8.83 -10.16
N GLN A 208 2.94 9.33 -10.52
CA GLN A 208 3.36 9.47 -11.90
C GLN A 208 3.47 8.07 -12.51
N TYR A 209 2.35 7.37 -12.66
CA TYR A 209 2.23 6.36 -13.70
C TYR A 209 2.59 7.10 -14.98
N PRO A 210 3.53 6.60 -15.78
CA PRO A 210 4.02 7.33 -16.93
C PRO A 210 2.82 7.74 -17.81
N ASN A 211 2.43 9.03 -17.72
CA ASN A 211 1.43 9.68 -18.56
C ASN A 211 1.88 9.76 -20.03
N SER A 212 3.03 9.16 -20.33
CA SER A 212 3.54 9.07 -21.67
C SER A 212 2.92 7.84 -22.32
N ALA A 213 1.96 8.10 -23.20
CA ALA A 213 1.67 7.28 -24.36
C ALA A 213 2.99 7.00 -25.13
N THR A 214 3.79 6.08 -24.62
CA THR A 214 5.06 5.65 -25.21
C THR A 214 4.73 4.44 -26.07
N SER A 215 4.29 4.70 -27.30
CA SER A 215 4.37 3.82 -28.48
C SER A 215 4.04 2.32 -28.27
N GLY A 216 3.14 1.98 -27.34
CA GLY A 216 2.78 0.60 -26.99
C GLY A 216 1.31 0.31 -27.31
N ALA A 217 1.02 -0.95 -27.63
CA ALA A 217 -0.38 -1.39 -27.78
C ALA A 217 -1.11 -1.28 -26.44
N ASN A 218 -2.32 -0.72 -26.46
CA ASN A 218 -3.22 -0.72 -25.31
C ASN A 218 -3.76 -2.15 -25.08
N LEU A 219 -3.87 -2.58 -23.83
CA LEU A 219 -4.26 -3.94 -23.45
C LEU A 219 -5.76 -4.19 -23.65
N TRP A 220 -6.63 -3.20 -23.43
CA TRP A 220 -8.09 -3.41 -23.45
C TRP A 220 -8.63 -4.04 -24.74
N PRO A 221 -8.25 -3.59 -25.96
CA PRO A 221 -8.70 -4.24 -27.19
C PRO A 221 -8.29 -5.72 -27.28
N ILE A 222 -7.16 -6.09 -26.69
CA ILE A 222 -6.65 -7.46 -26.68
C ILE A 222 -7.50 -8.32 -25.74
N ILE A 223 -7.72 -7.85 -24.51
CA ILE A 223 -8.64 -8.51 -23.54
C ILE A 223 -10.01 -8.73 -24.18
N VAL A 224 -10.59 -7.68 -24.79
CA VAL A 224 -11.90 -7.75 -25.45
C VAL A 224 -11.93 -8.74 -26.60
N SER A 225 -10.84 -8.86 -27.37
CA SER A 225 -10.75 -9.84 -28.46
C SER A 225 -10.74 -11.30 -27.99
N HIS A 226 -10.44 -11.53 -26.70
CA HIS A 226 -10.40 -12.85 -26.06
C HIS A 226 -11.60 -13.08 -25.12
N PHE A 227 -12.60 -12.19 -25.16
CA PHE A 227 -13.89 -12.45 -24.53
C PHE A 227 -14.57 -13.65 -25.20
N ALA A 228 -15.04 -14.59 -24.38
CA ALA A 228 -15.56 -15.87 -24.83
C ALA A 228 -16.92 -16.25 -24.22
N LEU A 229 -17.45 -15.46 -23.30
CA LEU A 229 -18.82 -15.63 -22.82
C LEU A 229 -19.82 -15.11 -23.86
N ASN A 230 -21.02 -15.68 -23.87
CA ASN A 230 -22.08 -15.19 -24.76
C ASN A 230 -22.45 -13.75 -24.44
N ASP A 231 -22.91 -13.01 -25.45
CA ASP A 231 -23.38 -11.64 -25.26
C ASP A 231 -24.78 -11.64 -24.63
N TYR A 232 -24.84 -11.28 -23.35
CA TYR A 232 -26.08 -11.16 -22.58
C TYR A 232 -26.48 -9.69 -22.33
N SER A 233 -25.86 -8.73 -23.04
CA SER A 233 -26.04 -7.29 -22.76
C SER A 233 -27.48 -6.79 -22.92
N ASP A 234 -28.33 -7.52 -23.64
CA ASP A 234 -29.75 -7.20 -23.81
C ASP A 234 -30.66 -7.83 -22.74
N LEU A 235 -30.16 -8.77 -21.93
CA LEU A 235 -30.97 -9.35 -20.84
C LEU A 235 -31.30 -8.27 -19.79
N PRO A 236 -32.56 -8.19 -19.31
CA PRO A 236 -32.95 -7.15 -18.36
C PRO A 236 -32.08 -7.10 -17.10
N ALA A 237 -31.68 -8.24 -16.56
CA ALA A 237 -30.80 -8.33 -15.39
C ALA A 237 -29.42 -7.71 -15.66
N VAL A 238 -28.86 -7.89 -16.86
CA VAL A 238 -27.54 -7.33 -17.24
C VAL A 238 -27.67 -5.83 -17.54
N ARG A 239 -28.71 -5.42 -18.29
CA ARG A 239 -29.01 -4.01 -18.55
C ARG A 239 -29.16 -3.21 -17.26
N TYR A 240 -29.82 -3.80 -16.26
CA TYR A 240 -29.97 -3.21 -14.95
C TYR A 240 -28.60 -2.91 -14.31
N GLN A 241 -27.68 -3.88 -14.33
CA GLN A 241 -26.33 -3.69 -13.77
C GLN A 241 -25.48 -2.71 -14.59
N ILE A 242 -25.62 -2.69 -15.92
CA ILE A 242 -24.97 -1.65 -16.77
C ILE A 242 -25.41 -0.27 -16.29
N LEU A 243 -26.71 -0.04 -16.14
CA LEU A 243 -27.23 1.25 -15.65
C LEU A 243 -26.75 1.56 -14.23
N ALA A 244 -26.66 0.56 -13.35
CA ALA A 244 -26.13 0.74 -12.01
C ALA A 244 -24.68 1.26 -12.06
N PHE A 245 -23.78 0.62 -12.82
CA PHE A 245 -22.41 1.10 -12.99
C PHE A 245 -22.34 2.51 -13.59
N LEU A 246 -23.16 2.80 -14.61
CA LEU A 246 -23.16 4.12 -15.26
C LEU A 246 -23.76 5.22 -14.39
N SER A 247 -24.67 4.88 -13.47
CA SER A 247 -25.18 5.82 -12.47
C SER A 247 -24.12 6.19 -11.43
N ASN A 248 -23.09 5.36 -11.26
CA ASN A 248 -22.01 5.56 -10.30
C ASN A 248 -20.63 5.66 -10.97
N LYS A 249 -20.49 6.60 -11.91
CA LYS A 249 -19.25 6.81 -12.70
C LYS A 249 -18.00 7.01 -11.84
N LYS A 250 -18.13 7.60 -10.63
CA LYS A 250 -17.00 7.79 -9.71
C LYS A 250 -16.42 6.44 -9.29
N ILE A 251 -17.27 5.50 -8.88
CA ILE A 251 -16.85 4.16 -8.49
C ILE A 251 -16.31 3.40 -9.69
N LEU A 252 -17.01 3.42 -10.83
CA LEU A 252 -16.54 2.75 -12.05
C LEU A 252 -15.14 3.22 -12.47
N ASN A 253 -14.93 4.55 -12.53
CA ASN A 253 -13.63 5.12 -12.85
C ASN A 253 -12.55 4.76 -11.83
N GLN A 254 -12.91 4.63 -10.54
CA GLN A 254 -11.96 4.23 -9.51
C GLN A 254 -11.51 2.79 -9.71
N ILE A 255 -12.45 1.87 -9.90
CA ILE A 255 -12.17 0.45 -10.11
C ILE A 255 -11.31 0.23 -11.36
N LEU A 256 -11.65 0.90 -12.46
CA LEU A 256 -10.86 0.85 -13.71
C LEU A 256 -9.43 1.36 -13.51
N ARG A 257 -9.23 2.42 -12.70
CA ARG A 257 -7.89 2.94 -12.37
C ARG A 257 -7.10 1.98 -11.48
N ASN A 258 -7.73 1.43 -10.45
CA ASN A 258 -7.11 0.45 -9.55
C ASN A 258 -6.61 -0.79 -10.31
N ALA A 259 -7.30 -1.17 -11.38
CA ALA A 259 -6.93 -2.32 -12.20
C ALA A 259 -5.61 -2.14 -12.97
N VAL A 260 -5.22 -0.91 -13.32
CA VAL A 260 -4.08 -0.60 -14.21
C VAL A 260 -2.78 -1.36 -13.89
N PRO A 261 -2.26 -1.39 -12.64
CA PRO A 261 -1.02 -2.11 -12.32
C PRO A 261 -1.16 -3.64 -12.39
N TYR A 262 -2.36 -4.21 -12.25
CA TYR A 262 -2.57 -5.65 -12.01
C TYR A 262 -3.21 -6.39 -13.18
N ILE A 263 -4.06 -5.72 -13.96
CA ILE A 263 -4.93 -6.34 -14.97
C ILE A 263 -4.15 -7.09 -16.05
N TYR A 264 -2.95 -6.62 -16.42
CA TYR A 264 -2.08 -7.35 -17.35
C TYR A 264 -1.73 -8.74 -16.84
N TYR A 265 -1.27 -8.84 -15.59
CA TYR A 265 -0.90 -10.11 -14.99
C TYR A 265 -2.13 -11.01 -14.82
N VAL A 266 -3.25 -10.47 -14.34
CA VAL A 266 -4.49 -11.23 -14.20
C VAL A 266 -4.96 -11.80 -15.55
N TYR A 267 -4.95 -10.98 -16.60
CA TYR A 267 -5.30 -11.42 -17.95
C TYR A 267 -4.33 -12.48 -18.50
N GLN A 268 -3.02 -12.35 -18.28
CA GLN A 268 -2.08 -13.42 -18.63
C GLN A 268 -2.42 -14.74 -17.92
N GLN A 269 -2.82 -14.68 -16.65
CA GLN A 269 -3.19 -15.87 -15.89
C GLN A 269 -4.50 -16.50 -16.38
N THR A 270 -5.44 -15.73 -16.94
CA THR A 270 -6.63 -16.30 -17.61
C THR A 270 -6.27 -16.95 -18.93
N GLU A 271 -5.38 -16.34 -19.71
CA GLU A 271 -4.89 -16.86 -20.99
C GLU A 271 -4.15 -18.20 -20.81
N GLU A 272 -3.24 -18.27 -19.83
CA GLU A 272 -2.49 -19.48 -19.49
C GLU A 272 -3.38 -20.67 -19.13
N ARG A 273 -4.61 -20.39 -18.65
CA ARG A 273 -5.61 -21.40 -18.27
C ARG A 273 -6.68 -21.61 -19.34
N HIS A 274 -6.58 -20.95 -20.49
CA HIS A 274 -7.59 -20.97 -21.54
C HIS A 274 -9.00 -20.60 -21.04
N MET A 275 -9.07 -19.68 -20.09
CA MET A 275 -10.32 -19.17 -19.53
C MET A 275 -10.83 -17.98 -20.35
N PRO A 276 -12.16 -17.72 -20.36
CA PRO A 276 -12.69 -16.48 -20.91
C PRO A 276 -12.03 -15.25 -20.29
N ALA A 277 -11.58 -14.29 -21.11
CA ALA A 277 -10.86 -13.12 -20.60
C ALA A 277 -11.75 -12.18 -19.76
N GLU A 278 -13.08 -12.35 -19.78
CA GLU A 278 -14.01 -11.67 -18.88
C GLU A 278 -13.67 -11.93 -17.40
N PHE A 279 -13.11 -13.09 -17.06
CA PHE A 279 -12.70 -13.40 -15.69
C PHE A 279 -11.57 -12.50 -15.18
N ALA A 280 -10.84 -11.83 -16.07
CA ALA A 280 -9.92 -10.77 -15.66
C ALA A 280 -10.64 -9.55 -15.09
N LEU A 281 -11.96 -9.41 -15.26
CA LEU A 281 -12.74 -8.34 -14.65
C LEU A 281 -13.24 -8.69 -13.25
N LEU A 282 -13.16 -9.95 -12.80
CA LEU A 282 -13.71 -10.35 -11.50
C LEU A 282 -13.16 -9.56 -10.30
N PRO A 283 -11.86 -9.24 -10.20
CA PRO A 283 -11.38 -8.43 -9.07
C PRO A 283 -12.02 -7.03 -9.00
N MET A 284 -12.62 -6.53 -10.09
CA MET A 284 -13.43 -5.30 -10.08
C MET A 284 -14.70 -5.45 -9.22
N LEU A 285 -15.29 -6.65 -9.18
CA LEU A 285 -16.46 -6.97 -8.39
C LEU A 285 -16.09 -7.28 -6.94
N GLU A 286 -15.02 -8.04 -6.75
CA GLU A 286 -14.58 -8.51 -5.43
C GLU A 286 -14.03 -7.39 -4.54
N SER A 287 -13.08 -6.63 -5.06
CA SER A 287 -12.32 -5.64 -4.28
C SER A 287 -12.27 -4.26 -4.93
N GLY A 288 -12.79 -4.13 -6.15
CA GLY A 288 -12.53 -2.95 -6.97
C GLY A 288 -11.04 -2.84 -7.33
N TYR A 289 -10.35 -3.98 -7.45
CA TYR A 289 -8.89 -4.08 -7.60
C TYR A 289 -8.07 -3.46 -6.45
N ASP A 290 -8.64 -3.37 -5.25
CA ASP A 290 -7.89 -2.95 -4.07
C ASP A 290 -7.23 -4.15 -3.38
N PRO A 291 -5.89 -4.26 -3.40
CA PRO A 291 -5.22 -5.40 -2.80
C PRO A 291 -5.22 -5.37 -1.26
N PHE A 292 -5.62 -4.26 -0.63
CA PHE A 292 -5.82 -4.17 0.82
C PHE A 292 -7.24 -4.48 1.26
N ALA A 293 -8.16 -4.70 0.32
CA ALA A 293 -9.57 -4.94 0.63
C ALA A 293 -9.71 -6.06 1.68
N TYR A 294 -10.59 -5.81 2.64
CA TYR A 294 -10.89 -6.73 3.73
C TYR A 294 -12.38 -6.65 4.06
N SER A 295 -13.06 -7.79 4.07
CA SER A 295 -14.49 -7.86 4.40
C SER A 295 -14.72 -8.12 5.89
N SER A 296 -15.89 -7.77 6.39
CA SER A 296 -16.31 -8.11 7.76
C SER A 296 -16.38 -9.62 8.00
N ALA A 297 -16.61 -10.41 6.95
CA ALA A 297 -16.59 -11.87 6.99
C ALA A 297 -15.17 -12.46 7.01
N GLY A 298 -14.14 -11.64 6.74
CA GLY A 298 -12.74 -12.03 6.79
C GLY A 298 -12.11 -12.36 5.44
N ALA A 299 -12.79 -12.10 4.32
CA ALA A 299 -12.21 -12.16 2.98
C ALA A 299 -11.14 -11.08 2.80
N SER A 300 -10.08 -11.35 2.02
CA SER A 300 -9.05 -10.32 1.78
C SER A 300 -8.40 -10.36 0.40
N GLY A 301 -7.85 -9.21 -0.01
CA GLY A 301 -7.06 -9.05 -1.23
C GLY A 301 -7.92 -8.81 -2.47
N LEU A 302 -7.24 -8.80 -3.63
CA LEU A 302 -7.85 -8.55 -4.95
C LEU A 302 -9.06 -9.45 -5.21
N TRP A 303 -8.93 -10.71 -4.79
CA TRP A 303 -9.88 -11.78 -5.07
C TRP A 303 -10.84 -12.07 -3.92
N GLN A 304 -10.77 -11.30 -2.82
CA GLN A 304 -11.57 -11.53 -1.61
C GLN A 304 -11.60 -13.00 -1.17
N LEU A 305 -10.43 -13.64 -1.13
CA LEU A 305 -10.36 -15.05 -0.72
C LEU A 305 -10.66 -15.18 0.78
N MET A 306 -11.59 -16.06 1.11
CA MET A 306 -11.87 -16.45 2.50
C MET A 306 -10.70 -17.28 3.06
N PRO A 307 -10.40 -17.21 4.38
CA PRO A 307 -9.29 -17.97 4.97
C PRO A 307 -9.32 -19.47 4.67
N GLY A 308 -10.51 -20.09 4.70
CA GLY A 308 -10.67 -21.51 4.39
C GLY A 308 -10.32 -21.87 2.94
N THR A 309 -10.76 -21.04 1.98
CA THR A 309 -10.41 -21.18 0.57
C THR A 309 -8.93 -20.92 0.36
N ALA A 310 -8.38 -19.87 0.97
CA ALA A 310 -6.95 -19.57 0.88
C ALA A 310 -6.08 -20.76 1.34
N SER A 311 -6.41 -21.32 2.51
CA SER A 311 -5.70 -22.48 3.06
C SER A 311 -5.79 -23.72 2.17
N SER A 312 -6.93 -23.99 1.52
CA SER A 312 -7.06 -25.15 0.61
C SER A 312 -6.20 -25.04 -0.65
N PHE A 313 -5.78 -23.83 -1.02
CA PHE A 313 -4.84 -23.55 -2.11
C PHE A 313 -3.41 -23.28 -1.63
N GLY A 314 -3.10 -23.55 -0.36
CA GLY A 314 -1.75 -23.38 0.20
C GLY A 314 -1.34 -21.92 0.41
N LEU A 315 -2.29 -21.00 0.47
CA LEU A 315 -2.00 -19.61 0.79
C LEU A 315 -1.80 -19.45 2.31
N GLU A 316 -0.57 -19.12 2.69
CA GLU A 316 -0.18 -18.92 4.09
C GLU A 316 -0.60 -17.53 4.60
N ILE A 317 -1.01 -17.49 5.87
CA ILE A 317 -1.38 -16.27 6.56
C ILE A 317 -0.71 -16.33 7.93
N ASP A 318 0.28 -15.47 8.13
CA ASP A 318 1.01 -15.35 9.39
C ASP A 318 1.11 -13.87 9.81
N TRP A 319 1.91 -13.58 10.83
CA TRP A 319 2.07 -12.23 11.38
C TRP A 319 2.68 -11.21 10.39
N TRP A 320 3.58 -11.66 9.53
CA TRP A 320 4.36 -10.89 8.57
C TRP A 320 3.69 -10.82 7.20
N TYR A 321 2.99 -11.88 6.81
CA TYR A 321 2.55 -12.11 5.45
C TYR A 321 1.10 -12.61 5.37
N ASP A 322 0.30 -12.02 4.48
CA ASP A 322 -1.02 -12.52 4.11
C ASP A 322 -1.04 -12.80 2.60
N ALA A 323 -0.86 -14.07 2.24
CA ALA A 323 -0.79 -14.52 0.84
C ALA A 323 -2.04 -14.19 0.01
N ARG A 324 -3.19 -13.91 0.66
CA ARG A 324 -4.42 -13.52 -0.05
C ARG A 324 -4.32 -12.13 -0.66
N ARG A 325 -3.46 -11.28 -0.10
CA ARG A 325 -3.16 -9.93 -0.60
C ARG A 325 -1.97 -9.91 -1.55
N ASP A 326 -1.30 -11.04 -1.75
CA ASP A 326 -0.19 -11.15 -2.70
C ASP A 326 -0.75 -11.31 -4.10
N THR A 327 -0.50 -10.32 -4.98
CA THR A 327 -1.07 -10.32 -6.33
C THR A 327 -0.72 -11.59 -7.11
N LEU A 328 0.51 -12.10 -6.97
CA LEU A 328 0.98 -13.21 -7.78
C LEU A 328 0.31 -14.51 -7.35
N VAL A 329 0.43 -14.87 -6.07
CA VAL A 329 -0.05 -16.18 -5.59
C VAL A 329 -1.57 -16.20 -5.37
N SER A 330 -2.19 -15.09 -4.95
CA SER A 330 -3.65 -15.04 -4.79
C SER A 330 -4.38 -15.16 -6.13
N THR A 331 -3.85 -14.57 -7.19
CA THR A 331 -4.42 -14.69 -8.55
C THR A 331 -4.35 -16.11 -9.06
N GLN A 332 -3.22 -16.79 -8.86
CA GLN A 332 -3.10 -18.18 -9.25
C GLN A 332 -4.10 -19.06 -8.47
N ALA A 333 -4.20 -18.87 -7.15
CA ALA A 333 -5.15 -19.60 -6.32
C ALA A 333 -6.61 -19.36 -6.72
N ALA A 334 -7.01 -18.10 -6.93
CA ALA A 334 -8.38 -17.74 -7.28
C ALA A 334 -8.79 -18.28 -8.67
N LEU A 335 -7.90 -18.20 -9.66
CA LEU A 335 -8.18 -18.73 -11.00
C LEU A 335 -8.12 -20.26 -11.04
N ASN A 336 -7.26 -20.89 -10.24
CA ASN A 336 -7.29 -22.35 -10.05
C ASN A 336 -8.60 -22.80 -9.38
N TYR A 337 -9.10 -22.03 -8.40
CA TYR A 337 -10.41 -22.28 -7.81
C TYR A 337 -11.53 -22.15 -8.84
N MET A 338 -11.51 -21.10 -9.66
CA MET A 338 -12.47 -20.92 -10.74
C MET A 338 -12.44 -22.08 -11.76
N CYS A 339 -11.25 -22.60 -12.10
CA CYS A 339 -11.12 -23.79 -12.95
C CYS A 339 -11.77 -25.01 -12.29
N ASN A 340 -11.54 -25.25 -11.00
CA ASN A 340 -12.17 -26.35 -10.27
C ASN A 340 -13.71 -26.22 -10.24
N LEU A 341 -14.24 -25.01 -10.14
CA LEU A 341 -15.68 -24.75 -10.23
C LEU A 341 -16.20 -25.04 -11.64
N HIS A 342 -15.49 -24.60 -12.68
CA HIS A 342 -15.85 -24.90 -14.06
C HIS A 342 -15.78 -26.41 -14.35
N ASP A 343 -14.81 -27.13 -13.81
CA ASP A 343 -14.74 -28.59 -13.95
C ASP A 343 -15.92 -29.30 -13.28
N ALA A 344 -16.48 -28.71 -12.21
CA ALA A 344 -17.65 -29.25 -11.52
C ALA A 344 -18.97 -28.99 -12.25
N PHE A 345 -19.11 -27.84 -12.91
CA PHE A 345 -20.37 -27.41 -13.53
C PHE A 345 -20.40 -27.50 -15.07
N HIS A 346 -19.23 -27.54 -15.70
CA HIS A 346 -19.03 -27.43 -17.15
C HIS A 346 -19.68 -26.18 -17.77
N ASP A 347 -19.83 -25.12 -16.97
CA ASP A 347 -20.45 -23.86 -17.35
C ASP A 347 -19.80 -22.71 -16.58
N TRP A 348 -19.33 -21.70 -17.30
CA TRP A 348 -18.62 -20.56 -16.72
C TRP A 348 -19.54 -19.62 -15.92
N LEU A 349 -20.81 -19.49 -16.26
CA LEU A 349 -21.76 -18.67 -15.50
C LEU A 349 -22.06 -19.33 -14.15
N LEU A 350 -22.22 -20.66 -14.14
CA LEU A 350 -22.37 -21.42 -12.90
C LEU A 350 -21.10 -21.42 -12.06
N ALA A 351 -19.92 -21.50 -12.68
CA ALA A 351 -18.65 -21.36 -11.99
C ALA A 351 -18.53 -19.99 -11.31
N ALA A 352 -18.86 -18.90 -12.01
CA ALA A 352 -18.89 -17.56 -11.43
C ALA A 352 -19.91 -17.43 -10.28
N ALA A 353 -21.12 -17.99 -10.44
CA ALA A 353 -22.12 -18.02 -9.37
C ALA A 353 -21.65 -18.81 -8.14
N ALA A 354 -20.94 -19.91 -8.34
CA ALA A 354 -20.41 -20.75 -7.26
C ALA A 354 -19.18 -20.13 -6.58
N TYR A 355 -18.46 -19.23 -7.25
CA TYR A 355 -17.39 -18.46 -6.64
C TYR A 355 -17.96 -17.53 -5.54
N ASP A 356 -19.07 -16.86 -5.83
CA ASP A 356 -19.81 -15.98 -4.93
C ASP A 356 -20.55 -16.73 -3.81
N ALA A 357 -21.41 -17.69 -4.18
CA ALA A 357 -22.30 -18.37 -3.24
C ALA A 357 -21.69 -19.61 -2.55
N GLY A 358 -20.59 -20.12 -3.09
CA GLY A 358 -20.04 -21.42 -2.76
C GLY A 358 -20.63 -22.55 -3.62
N ILE A 359 -19.80 -23.57 -3.88
CA ILE A 359 -20.12 -24.71 -4.75
C ILE A 359 -21.38 -25.48 -4.32
N GLY A 360 -21.57 -25.69 -3.01
CA GLY A 360 -22.70 -26.47 -2.50
C GLY A 360 -24.06 -25.81 -2.78
N VAL A 361 -24.13 -24.47 -2.72
CA VAL A 361 -25.37 -23.73 -2.98
C VAL A 361 -25.82 -23.93 -4.42
N VAL A 362 -24.88 -23.83 -5.37
CA VAL A 362 -25.19 -24.01 -6.80
C VAL A 362 -25.49 -25.47 -7.11
N GLN A 363 -24.76 -26.43 -6.53
CA GLN A 363 -25.03 -27.86 -6.69
C GLN A 363 -26.42 -28.25 -6.18
N ASP A 364 -26.80 -27.79 -4.99
CA ASP A 364 -28.11 -28.06 -4.41
C ASP A 364 -29.22 -27.45 -5.28
N ALA A 365 -29.03 -26.22 -5.77
CA ALA A 365 -29.98 -25.57 -6.67
C ALA A 365 -30.16 -26.36 -7.99
N GLN A 366 -29.06 -26.79 -8.61
CA GLN A 366 -29.10 -27.61 -9.82
C GLN A 366 -29.80 -28.95 -9.58
N GLN A 367 -29.44 -29.66 -8.51
CA GLN A 367 -30.02 -30.96 -8.21
C GLN A 367 -31.53 -30.85 -7.93
N ASN A 368 -31.95 -29.81 -7.20
CA ASN A 368 -33.35 -29.56 -6.92
C ASN A 368 -34.15 -29.27 -8.19
N ASN A 369 -33.66 -28.38 -9.07
CA ASN A 369 -34.31 -28.10 -10.35
C ASN A 369 -34.37 -29.34 -11.25
N ALA A 370 -33.28 -30.11 -11.34
CA ALA A 370 -33.25 -31.35 -12.13
C ALA A 370 -34.29 -32.36 -11.64
N ASN A 371 -34.44 -32.53 -10.32
CA ASN A 371 -35.40 -33.46 -9.71
C ASN A 371 -36.87 -33.12 -10.05
N ILE A 372 -37.17 -31.85 -10.32
CA ILE A 372 -38.51 -31.38 -10.69
C ILE A 372 -38.65 -31.09 -12.19
N GLY A 373 -37.66 -31.46 -13.01
CA GLY A 373 -37.68 -31.30 -14.47
C GLY A 373 -37.58 -29.85 -14.95
N GLN A 374 -36.98 -28.96 -14.16
CA GLN A 374 -36.69 -27.56 -14.51
C GLN A 374 -35.28 -27.41 -15.07
N GLY A 375 -35.03 -26.27 -15.74
CA GLY A 375 -33.71 -25.96 -16.28
C GLY A 375 -32.66 -25.81 -15.18
N THR A 376 -31.42 -26.16 -15.51
CA THR A 376 -30.29 -26.21 -14.58
C THR A 376 -29.16 -25.26 -14.96
N ASP A 377 -29.42 -24.36 -15.92
CA ASP A 377 -28.50 -23.27 -16.25
C ASP A 377 -28.62 -22.12 -15.25
N PHE A 378 -27.65 -21.21 -15.26
CA PHE A 378 -27.62 -20.09 -14.31
C PHE A 378 -28.92 -19.28 -14.25
N TRP A 379 -29.59 -19.08 -15.38
CA TRP A 379 -30.76 -18.21 -15.49
C TRP A 379 -32.04 -18.86 -14.93
N ASP A 380 -32.08 -20.18 -14.89
CA ASP A 380 -33.20 -20.96 -14.35
C ASP A 380 -33.05 -21.33 -12.86
N LEU A 381 -31.83 -21.23 -12.29
CA LEU A 381 -31.59 -21.67 -10.92
C LEU A 381 -32.18 -20.74 -9.84
N PRO A 382 -32.80 -21.31 -8.78
CA PRO A 382 -33.31 -20.56 -7.64
C PRO A 382 -32.19 -20.15 -6.67
N LEU A 383 -31.23 -19.35 -7.15
CA LEU A 383 -30.11 -18.86 -6.35
C LEU A 383 -30.50 -17.68 -5.45
N PRO A 384 -29.71 -17.37 -4.39
CA PRO A 384 -29.87 -16.14 -3.61
C PRO A 384 -29.83 -14.88 -4.49
N ASP A 385 -30.54 -13.82 -4.10
CA ASP A 385 -30.65 -12.59 -4.90
C ASP A 385 -29.29 -11.91 -5.16
N GLU A 386 -28.37 -11.99 -4.20
CA GLU A 386 -27.00 -11.49 -4.34
C GLU A 386 -26.26 -12.22 -5.48
N THR A 387 -26.29 -13.55 -5.47
CA THR A 387 -25.68 -14.41 -6.48
C THR A 387 -26.35 -14.27 -7.84
N LYS A 388 -27.68 -14.13 -7.89
CA LYS A 388 -28.42 -13.82 -9.12
C LYS A 388 -28.00 -12.49 -9.73
N ALA A 389 -27.53 -11.54 -8.91
CA ALA A 389 -27.00 -10.27 -9.39
C ALA A 389 -25.49 -10.34 -9.73
N TYR A 390 -24.74 -11.28 -9.16
CA TYR A 390 -23.29 -11.39 -9.32
C TYR A 390 -22.87 -11.61 -10.78
N VAL A 391 -23.38 -12.66 -11.44
CA VAL A 391 -23.05 -12.94 -12.86
C VAL A 391 -23.50 -11.80 -13.79
N PRO A 392 -24.70 -11.21 -13.66
CA PRO A 392 -25.06 -10.00 -14.41
C PRO A 392 -24.13 -8.81 -14.20
N LYS A 393 -23.53 -8.63 -13.01
CA LYS A 393 -22.54 -7.55 -12.78
C LYS A 393 -21.26 -7.79 -13.60
N LEU A 394 -20.78 -9.02 -13.67
CA LEU A 394 -19.63 -9.39 -14.52
C LEU A 394 -19.93 -9.12 -15.99
N LEU A 395 -21.06 -9.61 -16.48
CA LEU A 395 -21.49 -9.42 -17.87
C LEU A 395 -21.71 -7.94 -18.22
N ALA A 396 -22.18 -7.14 -17.26
CA ALA A 396 -22.32 -5.70 -17.43
C ALA A 396 -20.96 -4.99 -17.56
N LEU A 397 -19.97 -5.35 -16.73
CA LEU A 397 -18.60 -4.83 -16.88
C LEU A 397 -18.00 -5.24 -18.22
N ALA A 398 -18.15 -6.50 -18.63
CA ALA A 398 -17.69 -6.98 -19.92
C ALA A 398 -18.33 -6.18 -21.08
N ALA A 399 -19.64 -5.93 -21.04
CA ALA A 399 -20.32 -5.09 -22.02
C ALA A 399 -19.76 -3.66 -22.06
N ILE A 400 -19.55 -3.03 -20.89
CA ILE A 400 -18.99 -1.67 -20.79
C ILE A 400 -17.57 -1.61 -21.34
N VAL A 401 -16.72 -2.59 -21.03
CA VAL A 401 -15.32 -2.63 -21.50
C VAL A 401 -15.24 -2.97 -22.99
N LYS A 402 -16.16 -3.79 -23.51
CA LYS A 402 -16.25 -4.16 -24.93
C LYS A 402 -16.62 -2.96 -25.82
N ASP A 403 -17.49 -2.08 -25.36
CA ASP A 403 -17.93 -0.89 -26.11
C ASP A 403 -18.00 0.36 -25.21
N PRO A 404 -16.85 0.88 -24.73
CA PRO A 404 -16.83 1.97 -23.75
C PRO A 404 -17.38 3.28 -24.34
N ALA A 405 -17.25 3.47 -25.66
CA ALA A 405 -17.78 4.62 -26.37
C ALA A 405 -19.31 4.67 -26.32
N ARG A 406 -19.99 3.54 -26.57
CA ARG A 406 -21.46 3.43 -26.48
C ARG A 406 -22.00 3.81 -25.10
N TYR A 407 -21.23 3.57 -24.04
CA TYR A 407 -21.65 3.86 -22.67
C TYR A 407 -21.07 5.17 -22.11
N GLY A 408 -20.32 5.94 -22.91
CA GLY A 408 -19.69 7.19 -22.48
C GLY A 408 -18.68 6.98 -21.33
N VAL A 409 -17.94 5.88 -21.38
CA VAL A 409 -16.88 5.49 -20.44
C VAL A 409 -15.52 5.68 -21.13
N ILE A 410 -14.54 6.18 -20.38
CA ILE A 410 -13.17 6.31 -20.85
C ILE A 410 -12.33 5.29 -20.08
N LEU A 411 -11.81 4.29 -20.78
CA LEU A 411 -10.90 3.31 -20.18
C LEU A 411 -9.52 3.95 -19.96
N PRO A 412 -8.88 3.76 -18.80
CA PRO A 412 -7.50 4.20 -18.60
C PRO A 412 -6.58 3.42 -19.55
N TYR A 413 -5.52 4.06 -20.03
CA TYR A 413 -4.51 3.38 -20.84
C TYR A 413 -3.80 2.32 -20.00
N VAL A 414 -3.71 1.09 -20.52
CA VAL A 414 -2.96 0.00 -19.90
C VAL A 414 -1.98 -0.53 -20.95
N PRO A 415 -0.66 -0.43 -20.74
CA PRO A 415 0.31 -1.02 -21.65
C PRO A 415 0.09 -2.53 -21.79
N ASN A 416 0.19 -3.08 -23.00
CA ASN A 416 0.27 -4.53 -23.22
C ASN A 416 1.67 -5.08 -22.84
N LYS A 417 2.07 -4.87 -21.58
CA LYS A 417 3.25 -5.43 -20.93
C LYS A 417 3.02 -5.39 -19.43
N SER A 418 3.69 -6.27 -18.68
CA SER A 418 3.60 -6.24 -17.22
C SER A 418 4.02 -4.86 -16.68
N TYR A 419 3.36 -4.40 -15.63
CA TYR A 419 3.74 -3.20 -14.90
C TYR A 419 4.92 -3.46 -13.97
N PHE A 420 4.96 -4.65 -13.37
CA PHE A 420 5.93 -5.05 -12.36
C PHE A 420 6.64 -6.36 -12.70
N THR A 421 7.71 -6.63 -11.98
CA THR A 421 8.41 -7.92 -11.92
C THR A 421 8.55 -8.37 -10.47
N ALA A 422 8.62 -9.67 -10.28
CA ALA A 422 9.08 -10.28 -9.05
C ALA A 422 10.60 -10.11 -8.93
N VAL A 423 11.12 -9.89 -7.73
CA VAL A 423 12.54 -9.95 -7.41
C VAL A 423 12.70 -10.76 -6.14
N HIS A 424 13.55 -11.79 -6.17
CA HIS A 424 13.78 -12.64 -5.00
C HIS A 424 14.92 -12.08 -4.16
N VAL A 425 14.64 -11.90 -2.88
CA VAL A 425 15.54 -11.34 -1.88
C VAL A 425 15.69 -12.36 -0.77
N ASN A 426 16.93 -12.73 -0.41
CA ASN A 426 17.21 -13.76 0.58
C ASN A 426 17.61 -13.19 1.96
N SER A 427 17.44 -11.89 2.14
CA SER A 427 17.59 -11.15 3.38
C SER A 427 16.27 -10.47 3.76
N GLN A 428 16.16 -10.09 5.03
CA GLN A 428 15.05 -9.24 5.42
C GLN A 428 15.28 -7.85 4.85
N ILE A 429 14.26 -7.28 4.24
CA ILE A 429 14.26 -5.90 3.77
C ILE A 429 12.99 -5.24 4.29
N ASP A 430 13.08 -3.99 4.69
CA ASP A 430 11.92 -3.19 5.03
C ASP A 430 11.41 -2.35 3.83
N MET A 431 10.18 -1.85 3.89
CA MET A 431 9.56 -1.10 2.80
C MET A 431 10.29 0.21 2.49
N ALA A 432 10.90 0.85 3.50
CA ALA A 432 11.65 2.09 3.32
C ALA A 432 12.98 1.80 2.62
N GLU A 433 13.66 0.74 3.03
CA GLU A 433 14.86 0.24 2.38
C GLU A 433 14.56 -0.22 0.94
N ALA A 434 13.49 -0.97 0.70
CA ALA A 434 13.09 -1.37 -0.64
C ALA A 434 12.80 -0.15 -1.54
N ALA A 435 12.20 0.90 -0.97
CA ALA A 435 11.97 2.18 -1.64
C ALA A 435 13.29 2.89 -1.97
N SER A 436 14.20 2.99 -1.01
CA SER A 436 15.54 3.57 -1.17
C SER A 436 16.35 2.84 -2.26
N LEU A 437 16.37 1.50 -2.21
CA LEU A 437 17.08 0.66 -3.18
C LEU A 437 16.53 0.79 -4.60
N SER A 438 15.21 0.87 -4.74
CA SER A 438 14.55 0.92 -6.05
C SER A 438 14.41 2.34 -6.61
N GLY A 439 14.42 3.37 -5.76
CA GLY A 439 13.99 4.72 -6.12
C GLY A 439 12.47 4.88 -6.26
N VAL A 440 11.69 3.87 -5.88
CA VAL A 440 10.23 3.87 -5.95
C VAL A 440 9.68 4.45 -4.65
N PRO A 441 8.68 5.36 -4.68
CA PRO A 441 8.05 5.84 -3.46
C PRO A 441 7.55 4.67 -2.58
N GLN A 442 7.84 4.71 -1.28
CA GLN A 442 7.48 3.65 -0.32
C GLN A 442 5.99 3.29 -0.37
N LYS A 443 5.12 4.27 -0.63
CA LYS A 443 3.68 4.03 -0.80
C LYS A 443 3.35 3.12 -1.98
N VAL A 444 4.08 3.24 -3.10
CA VAL A 444 3.92 2.36 -4.27
C VAL A 444 4.46 0.97 -3.95
N ILE A 445 5.64 0.89 -3.29
CA ILE A 445 6.20 -0.38 -2.81
C ILE A 445 5.19 -1.10 -1.91
N ARG A 446 4.64 -0.41 -0.90
CA ARG A 446 3.61 -0.95 -0.01
C ARG A 446 2.39 -1.42 -0.78
N HIS A 447 1.92 -0.65 -1.75
CA HIS A 447 0.72 -1.00 -2.52
C HIS A 447 0.91 -2.24 -3.39
N LEU A 448 2.07 -2.40 -4.04
CA LEU A 448 2.40 -3.60 -4.82
C LEU A 448 2.70 -4.82 -3.94
N ASN A 449 3.23 -4.60 -2.74
CA ASN A 449 3.60 -5.64 -1.77
C ASN A 449 2.62 -5.66 -0.58
N SER A 450 1.32 -5.57 -0.89
CA SER A 450 0.20 -5.54 0.05
C SER A 450 0.06 -6.78 0.94
N SER A 451 0.73 -7.87 0.57
CA SER A 451 0.84 -9.09 1.37
C SER A 451 1.72 -8.92 2.60
N LEU A 452 2.65 -7.96 2.60
CA LEU A 452 3.40 -7.61 3.79
C LEU A 452 2.47 -6.89 4.79
N ARG A 453 2.19 -7.58 5.90
CA ARG A 453 1.37 -7.06 7.00
C ARG A 453 2.14 -6.07 7.88
N ARG A 454 3.47 -6.03 7.73
CA ARG A 454 4.40 -5.22 8.52
C ARG A 454 5.28 -4.38 7.61
N TRP A 455 6.12 -3.54 8.22
CA TRP A 455 7.07 -2.70 7.48
C TRP A 455 8.17 -3.53 6.82
N ALA A 456 8.37 -4.80 7.18
CA ALA A 456 9.43 -5.64 6.64
C ALA A 456 8.95 -7.06 6.31
N THR A 457 9.77 -7.79 5.57
CA THR A 457 9.58 -9.22 5.31
C THR A 457 9.90 -10.08 6.54
N THR A 458 9.56 -11.37 6.53
CA THR A 458 9.95 -12.29 7.61
C THR A 458 11.47 -12.50 7.62
N PRO A 459 12.16 -12.44 8.77
CA PRO A 459 13.59 -12.69 8.81
C PRO A 459 13.98 -14.08 8.33
N GLY A 460 15.08 -14.14 7.59
CA GLY A 460 15.77 -15.39 7.29
C GLY A 460 15.15 -16.28 6.21
N GLU A 461 14.05 -15.84 5.61
CA GLU A 461 13.37 -16.48 4.49
C GLU A 461 13.66 -15.75 3.16
N VAL A 462 13.40 -16.44 2.04
CA VAL A 462 13.45 -15.81 0.72
C VAL A 462 12.10 -15.19 0.43
N HIS A 463 12.10 -13.89 0.16
CA HIS A 463 10.89 -13.13 -0.12
C HIS A 463 10.86 -12.65 -1.56
N THR A 464 9.64 -12.54 -2.10
CA THR A 464 9.41 -11.95 -3.41
C THR A 464 8.96 -10.52 -3.23
N TRP A 465 9.71 -9.58 -3.81
CA TRP A 465 9.32 -8.19 -3.92
C TRP A 465 8.77 -7.90 -5.31
N ILE A 466 7.59 -7.29 -5.36
CA ILE A 466 6.97 -6.78 -6.58
C ILE A 466 7.45 -5.35 -6.79
N ILE A 467 8.26 -5.14 -7.84
CA ILE A 467 8.88 -3.85 -8.18
C ILE A 467 8.41 -3.43 -9.58
N PRO A 468 8.06 -2.16 -9.84
CA PRO A 468 7.73 -1.72 -11.20
C PRO A 468 8.91 -1.95 -12.14
N ASN A 469 8.62 -2.39 -13.36
CA ASN A 469 9.64 -2.87 -14.30
C ASN A 469 10.73 -1.84 -14.59
N GLU A 470 10.39 -0.56 -14.63
CA GLU A 470 11.32 0.54 -14.89
C GLU A 470 12.37 0.73 -13.77
N TYR A 471 12.08 0.28 -12.54
CA TYR A 471 12.98 0.39 -11.37
C TYR A 471 13.66 -0.93 -11.01
N SER A 472 13.27 -2.04 -11.63
CA SER A 472 13.75 -3.39 -11.29
C SER A 472 15.28 -3.55 -11.41
N ALA A 473 15.88 -3.01 -12.48
CA ALA A 473 17.33 -3.07 -12.69
C ALA A 473 18.09 -2.27 -11.64
N GLN A 474 17.60 -1.08 -11.26
CA GLN A 474 18.19 -0.28 -10.19
C GLN A 474 18.11 -1.01 -8.85
N PHE A 475 16.93 -1.55 -8.52
CA PHE A 475 16.71 -2.31 -7.30
C PHE A 475 17.68 -3.49 -7.20
N GLY A 476 17.79 -4.31 -8.26
CA GLY A 476 18.71 -5.44 -8.31
C GLY A 476 20.19 -5.03 -8.17
N ASN A 477 20.62 -4.00 -8.91
CA ASN A 477 22.00 -3.51 -8.84
C ASN A 477 22.36 -2.96 -7.46
N ASN A 478 21.44 -2.28 -6.79
CA ASN A 478 21.69 -1.75 -5.44
C ASN A 478 21.65 -2.86 -4.40
N LEU A 479 20.76 -3.84 -4.55
CA LEU A 479 20.74 -5.04 -3.71
C LEU A 479 22.04 -5.84 -3.84
N GLU A 480 22.59 -5.96 -5.05
CA GLU A 480 23.89 -6.61 -5.30
C GLU A 480 25.05 -5.90 -4.58
N LYS A 481 25.05 -4.57 -4.50
CA LYS A 481 26.08 -3.81 -3.77
C LYS A 481 26.03 -4.02 -2.27
N LEU A 482 24.84 -4.33 -1.74
CA LEU A 482 24.67 -4.65 -0.33
C LEU A 482 25.07 -6.11 -0.03
N GLN A 483 25.27 -6.96 -1.04
CA GLN A 483 25.72 -8.34 -0.80
C GLN A 483 27.02 -8.36 -0.01
N GLY A 484 27.05 -9.19 1.03
CA GLY A 484 28.20 -9.24 1.94
C GLY A 484 28.12 -8.27 3.12
N GLN A 485 27.24 -7.26 3.09
CA GLN A 485 27.14 -6.27 4.17
C GLN A 485 26.25 -6.77 5.31
N GLU A 486 26.64 -6.47 6.55
CA GLU A 486 25.82 -6.71 7.72
C GLU A 486 24.66 -5.71 7.78
N HIS A 487 23.45 -6.20 8.00
CA HIS A 487 22.29 -5.38 8.28
C HIS A 487 21.56 -5.96 9.51
N THR A 488 20.86 -5.09 10.23
CA THR A 488 20.07 -5.50 11.40
C THR A 488 18.71 -5.97 10.93
N SER A 489 18.45 -7.28 11.05
CA SER A 489 17.10 -7.84 10.86
C SER A 489 16.28 -7.72 12.15
N TRP A 490 14.95 -7.77 12.06
CA TRP A 490 13.98 -7.67 13.13
C TRP A 490 13.05 -8.88 13.14
N GLU A 491 13.01 -9.62 14.24
CA GLU A 491 12.10 -10.75 14.46
C GLU A 491 10.94 -10.35 15.39
N TYR A 492 9.79 -10.97 15.18
CA TYR A 492 8.65 -10.88 16.09
C TYR A 492 8.71 -12.08 17.03
N HIS A 493 8.83 -11.78 18.31
CA HIS A 493 8.92 -12.75 19.39
C HIS A 493 7.69 -12.59 20.30
N GLN A 494 6.87 -13.63 20.39
CA GLN A 494 5.76 -13.68 21.33
C GLN A 494 6.26 -14.18 22.69
N VAL A 495 6.14 -13.32 23.71
CA VAL A 495 6.60 -13.59 25.08
C VAL A 495 5.89 -14.83 25.64
N GLN A 496 6.68 -15.84 26.00
CA GLN A 496 6.24 -17.04 26.67
C GLN A 496 6.15 -16.81 28.18
N GLY A 497 5.32 -17.60 28.88
CA GLY A 497 4.88 -17.30 30.25
C GLY A 497 5.96 -17.19 31.35
N SER A 498 7.21 -17.57 31.08
CA SER A 498 8.34 -17.44 32.00
C SER A 498 9.47 -16.54 31.49
N GLU A 499 9.30 -15.90 30.33
CA GLU A 499 10.34 -15.06 29.74
C GLU A 499 10.34 -13.65 30.34
N THR A 500 11.54 -13.14 30.58
CA THR A 500 11.82 -11.76 30.98
C THR A 500 12.53 -11.03 29.85
N LEU A 501 12.48 -9.68 29.83
CA LEU A 501 13.26 -8.90 28.86
C LEU A 501 14.76 -9.24 28.91
N GLN A 502 15.29 -9.56 30.08
CA GLN A 502 16.68 -9.99 30.24
C GLN A 502 16.94 -11.33 29.53
N SER A 503 16.04 -12.30 29.70
CA SER A 503 16.17 -13.61 29.02
C SER A 503 16.02 -13.48 27.50
N ILE A 504 15.08 -12.66 27.03
CA ILE A 504 14.86 -12.42 25.60
C ILE A 504 16.05 -11.66 25.01
N ALA A 505 16.53 -10.61 25.68
CA ALA A 505 17.71 -9.87 25.23
C ALA A 505 18.94 -10.77 25.12
N HIS A 506 19.13 -11.67 26.08
CA HIS A 506 20.21 -12.65 26.04
C HIS A 506 20.08 -13.61 24.84
N ASN A 507 18.89 -14.18 24.63
CA ASN A 507 18.63 -15.15 23.56
C ASN A 507 18.83 -14.54 22.16
N TYR A 508 18.46 -13.29 21.97
CA TYR A 508 18.59 -12.57 20.69
C TYR A 508 19.89 -11.77 20.57
N HIS A 509 20.82 -11.91 21.51
CA HIS A 509 22.11 -11.20 21.53
C HIS A 509 21.96 -9.66 21.42
N THR A 510 20.99 -9.11 22.13
CA THR A 510 20.64 -7.69 22.20
C THR A 510 20.65 -7.19 23.65
N THR A 511 20.21 -5.95 23.90
CA THR A 511 20.14 -5.36 25.24
C THR A 511 18.70 -5.11 25.65
N VAL A 512 18.41 -5.18 26.96
CA VAL A 512 17.09 -4.82 27.51
C VAL A 512 16.72 -3.40 27.11
N SER A 513 17.67 -2.46 27.18
CA SER A 513 17.45 -1.08 26.79
C SER A 513 17.04 -0.95 25.31
N LEU A 514 17.66 -1.72 24.41
CA LEU A 514 17.29 -1.72 22.99
C LEU A 514 15.91 -2.36 22.78
N LEU A 515 15.60 -3.47 23.46
CA LEU A 515 14.26 -4.08 23.40
C LEU A 515 13.17 -3.14 23.92
N MET A 516 13.38 -2.48 25.06
CA MET A 516 12.44 -1.51 25.60
C MET A 516 12.26 -0.32 24.66
N HIS A 517 13.36 0.19 24.10
CA HIS A 517 13.34 1.34 23.21
C HIS A 517 12.60 1.06 21.89
N VAL A 518 12.82 -0.11 21.28
CA VAL A 518 12.18 -0.50 20.02
C VAL A 518 10.70 -0.81 20.19
N ASN A 519 10.31 -1.34 21.35
CA ASN A 519 8.94 -1.77 21.63
C ASN A 519 8.13 -0.76 22.47
N GLY A 520 8.61 0.48 22.62
CA GLY A 520 7.91 1.51 23.39
C GLY A 520 7.69 1.16 24.87
N LEU A 521 8.44 0.22 25.44
CA LEU A 521 8.21 -0.25 26.81
C LEU A 521 8.73 0.76 27.84
N THR A 522 7.86 1.15 28.75
CA THR A 522 8.19 2.06 29.87
C THR A 522 8.63 1.33 31.14
N SER A 523 8.49 0.01 31.19
CA SER A 523 8.94 -0.85 32.29
C SER A 523 9.45 -2.20 31.78
N ASP A 524 10.16 -2.95 32.63
CA ASP A 524 10.70 -4.27 32.32
C ASP A 524 9.74 -5.43 32.61
N VAL A 525 8.50 -5.12 32.99
CA VAL A 525 7.44 -6.09 33.24
C VAL A 525 6.81 -6.53 31.91
N LEU A 526 6.92 -7.82 31.59
CA LEU A 526 6.28 -8.41 30.42
C LEU A 526 5.07 -9.26 30.83
N ASN A 527 3.98 -9.13 30.07
CA ASN A 527 2.86 -10.06 30.16
C ASN A 527 3.09 -11.22 29.19
N PRO A 528 2.67 -12.44 29.54
CA PRO A 528 2.55 -13.53 28.57
C PRO A 528 1.71 -13.06 27.37
N ASP A 529 2.06 -13.54 26.17
CA ASP A 529 1.43 -13.19 24.89
C ASP A 529 1.69 -11.76 24.38
N THR A 530 2.47 -10.94 25.09
CA THR A 530 2.98 -9.68 24.54
C THR A 530 3.88 -9.98 23.34
N GLY A 531 3.65 -9.30 22.22
CA GLY A 531 4.54 -9.36 21.06
C GLY A 531 5.68 -8.36 21.19
N LEU A 532 6.91 -8.81 20.97
CA LEU A 532 8.11 -7.97 20.97
C LEU A 532 8.84 -8.07 19.64
N LEU A 533 9.30 -6.93 19.15
CA LEU A 533 10.28 -6.82 18.08
C LEU A 533 11.67 -6.90 18.66
N VAL A 534 12.40 -7.91 18.22
CA VAL A 534 13.74 -8.20 18.69
C VAL A 534 14.71 -8.09 17.50
N PRO A 535 15.80 -7.32 17.61
CA PRO A 535 16.79 -7.27 16.56
C PRO A 535 17.54 -8.61 16.52
N LEU A 536 17.61 -9.21 15.35
CA LEU A 536 18.44 -10.35 15.06
C LEU A 536 19.84 -9.86 14.69
N ARG A 537 20.83 -10.12 15.54
CA ARG A 537 22.24 -10.14 15.12
C ARG A 537 22.57 -11.46 14.42
N LEU A 538 21.92 -11.73 13.30
CA LEU A 538 22.41 -12.75 12.39
C LEU A 538 23.42 -12.05 11.49
N HIS A 539 24.68 -12.52 11.47
CA HIS A 539 25.65 -12.15 10.45
C HIS A 539 25.14 -12.72 9.11
N ARG A 540 24.11 -12.09 8.53
CA ARG A 540 23.62 -12.42 7.20
C ARG A 540 23.93 -11.26 6.28
N THR A 541 24.79 -11.58 5.35
CA THR A 541 25.11 -10.81 4.16
C THR A 541 23.86 -10.71 3.29
N TYR A 542 23.58 -9.56 2.67
CA TYR A 542 22.52 -9.53 1.65
C TYR A 542 22.80 -10.56 0.56
N GLY A 543 21.73 -11.03 -0.06
CA GLY A 543 21.76 -11.81 -1.27
C GLY A 543 20.44 -11.66 -2.01
N GLY A 544 20.52 -11.68 -3.32
CA GLY A 544 19.37 -11.52 -4.19
C GLY A 544 19.69 -11.98 -5.58
N THR A 545 18.67 -12.39 -6.31
CA THR A 545 18.79 -12.68 -7.74
C THR A 545 17.60 -12.05 -8.43
N LEU A 546 17.89 -11.29 -9.49
CA LEU A 546 16.85 -10.86 -10.42
C LEU A 546 16.32 -12.12 -11.13
N ALA A 547 15.19 -12.63 -10.68
CA ALA A 547 14.40 -13.56 -11.44
C ALA A 547 13.35 -12.77 -12.19
N LEU A 548 13.39 -12.78 -13.52
CA LEU A 548 12.15 -12.54 -14.28
C LEU A 548 11.14 -13.60 -13.81
N PRO A 549 9.85 -13.27 -13.64
CA PRO A 549 8.86 -14.30 -13.36
C PRO A 549 9.04 -15.41 -14.39
N ALA A 550 9.51 -16.57 -13.94
CA ALA A 550 9.45 -17.76 -14.75
C ALA A 550 7.98 -17.90 -15.11
N THR A 551 7.71 -18.05 -16.40
CA THR A 551 6.39 -18.34 -16.97
C THR A 551 5.88 -19.72 -16.53
N THR A 552 6.30 -20.25 -15.38
CA THR A 552 6.35 -21.70 -15.15
C THR A 552 6.25 -22.20 -13.72
N THR A 553 6.08 -21.36 -12.69
CA THR A 553 5.69 -21.89 -11.37
C THR A 553 4.19 -21.69 -11.18
N THR A 554 3.40 -22.35 -12.02
CA THR A 554 1.97 -22.56 -11.76
C THR A 554 1.82 -23.41 -10.50
N LEU A 555 1.13 -22.90 -9.49
CA LEU A 555 0.58 -23.74 -8.43
C LEU A 555 -0.18 -24.91 -9.08
N PRO A 556 0.04 -26.17 -8.65
CA PRO A 556 -0.59 -27.32 -9.29
C PRO A 556 -2.11 -27.19 -9.26
N ILE A 557 -2.76 -27.51 -10.38
CA ILE A 557 -4.22 -27.70 -10.43
C ILE A 557 -4.52 -28.92 -9.54
N ILE A 558 -5.04 -28.69 -8.33
CA ILE A 558 -5.43 -29.77 -7.43
C ILE A 558 -6.66 -30.45 -8.04
N SER A 559 -6.45 -31.53 -8.79
CA SER A 559 -7.47 -32.22 -9.60
C SER A 559 -8.48 -33.04 -8.78
N LYS A 560 -8.58 -32.80 -7.47
CA LYS A 560 -9.53 -33.49 -6.59
C LYS A 560 -10.17 -32.51 -5.62
N PRO A 561 -11.51 -32.39 -5.59
CA PRO A 561 -12.16 -31.71 -4.50
C PRO A 561 -11.80 -32.45 -3.21
N VAL A 562 -11.23 -31.74 -2.23
CA VAL A 562 -11.29 -32.19 -0.84
C VAL A 562 -12.76 -32.03 -0.45
N VAL A 563 -13.54 -33.06 -0.75
CA VAL A 563 -14.84 -33.24 -0.10
C VAL A 563 -14.51 -33.37 1.38
N ALA A 564 -14.91 -32.41 2.19
CA ALA A 564 -14.91 -32.55 3.64
C ALA A 564 -15.93 -33.64 4.01
N THR A 565 -15.55 -34.91 3.84
CA THR A 565 -16.30 -36.04 4.39
C THR A 565 -15.99 -36.11 5.87
N GLY A 566 -16.72 -35.31 6.65
CA GLY A 566 -16.64 -35.31 8.10
C GLY A 566 -17.99 -34.91 8.67
N ASN A 567 -18.76 -35.91 9.11
CA ASN A 567 -20.02 -35.74 9.84
C ASN A 567 -19.81 -34.84 11.06
N ASN A 568 -20.08 -33.53 10.92
CA ASN A 568 -20.31 -32.65 12.06
C ASN A 568 -21.28 -31.52 11.70
N THR A 569 -22.41 -31.92 11.11
CA THR A 569 -23.53 -31.04 10.74
C THR A 569 -24.17 -30.31 11.93
N ASP A 570 -23.95 -30.76 13.17
CA ASP A 570 -24.53 -30.15 14.38
C ASP A 570 -23.66 -29.05 15.02
N SER A 571 -22.38 -28.96 14.65
CA SER A 571 -21.46 -27.95 15.18
C SER A 571 -21.38 -26.73 14.26
N LEU A 572 -21.47 -26.93 12.95
CA LEU A 572 -21.55 -25.84 11.96
C LEU A 572 -22.92 -25.14 11.97
N LYS A 573 -24.03 -25.87 12.15
CA LYS A 573 -25.36 -25.25 12.36
C LYS A 573 -25.40 -24.36 13.60
N ARG A 574 -24.81 -24.80 14.72
CA ARG A 574 -24.75 -24.01 15.96
C ARG A 574 -23.85 -22.77 15.86
N LEU A 575 -22.86 -22.77 14.98
CA LEU A 575 -22.00 -21.62 14.74
C LEU A 575 -22.66 -20.60 13.79
N ILE A 576 -23.42 -21.06 12.79
CA ILE A 576 -24.16 -20.22 11.84
C ILE A 576 -25.37 -19.55 12.53
N ASP A 577 -26.11 -20.26 13.38
CA ASP A 577 -27.27 -19.69 14.11
C ASP A 577 -26.85 -18.61 15.13
N LYS A 578 -25.63 -18.68 15.65
CA LYS A 578 -25.11 -17.72 16.65
C LYS A 578 -24.52 -16.45 16.03
N ILE A 579 -24.21 -16.47 14.73
CA ILE A 579 -23.64 -15.33 14.00
C ILE A 579 -24.72 -14.51 13.28
N TYR A 580 -25.85 -15.12 12.88
CA TYR A 580 -26.88 -14.44 12.08
C TYR A 580 -28.15 -14.00 12.83
N PHE A 581 -28.44 -14.47 14.05
CA PHE A 581 -29.61 -14.05 14.83
C PHE A 581 -29.26 -13.57 16.24
N SER A 582 -28.75 -12.34 16.36
CA SER A 582 -28.82 -11.59 17.63
C SER A 582 -29.03 -10.08 17.43
N ARG A 583 -30.13 -9.68 16.78
CA ARG A 583 -30.72 -8.35 16.96
C ARG A 583 -32.25 -8.38 16.84
N SER A 584 -32.91 -8.72 17.94
CA SER A 584 -34.21 -8.17 18.33
C SER A 584 -34.56 -8.64 19.75
N SER A 585 -34.22 -7.83 20.77
CA SER A 585 -34.84 -7.86 22.09
C SER A 585 -34.38 -6.62 22.88
N SER A 586 -35.04 -5.49 22.61
CA SER A 586 -35.35 -4.34 23.49
C SER A 586 -35.71 -3.16 22.59
#